data_AF-A0A3L9YNH2-F1
#
_entry.id   AF-A0A3L9YNH2-F1
#
_cell.length_a   1.000
_cell.length_b   1.000
_cell.length_c   1.000
_cell.angle_alpha   90.00
_cell.angle_beta   90.00
_cell.angle_gamma   90.00
#
_symmetry.space_group_name_H-M   'P 1'
#
loop_
_entity.id
_entity.type
_entity.pdbx_description
1 polymer ?
#
loop_
_entity_poly.entity_id
_entity_poly.type
_entity_poly.pdbx_seq_one_letter_code
_entity_poly.pdbx_strand_id
1 'polypeptide(L)'
;MPPLSRFAPSPREGDAPGGLAEPVPRVRWPRVAPFLKAPRGFTLIELLVAISVMALIAILSWRGLDGMVRAQESTRQRADEMLVLQAALGQWGTDLDALMPVANTTPLDWDGQVLRLTRRSSAVPDEGALVVAWTRRNNNQGVGQWLRWQSPPVRTRADWRQAWEQAAQWARTPGDAERRYEVTLLPLDSWQIFYYRGGAWSNPQSSTGTPSGDSTSAIPDGIRLQITLPPGQALAGQLTRDWVNPVLGGGRT
;
A
#
# COMPACT_ATOMS: atom_id res chain seq x y z
N MET A 1 -24.37 -34.34 -1.93
CA MET A 1 -24.93 -35.60 -2.45
C MET A 1 -25.22 -35.46 -3.94
N PRO A 2 -24.56 -36.21 -4.83
CA PRO A 2 -24.99 -36.40 -6.21
C PRO A 2 -25.63 -37.80 -6.40
N PRO A 3 -26.46 -38.01 -7.44
CA PRO A 3 -26.58 -39.33 -8.09
C PRO A 3 -26.13 -39.23 -9.57
N LEU A 4 -25.29 -40.13 -10.13
CA LEU A 4 -25.51 -41.53 -10.53
C LEU A 4 -26.72 -41.65 -11.50
N SER A 5 -26.72 -42.24 -12.70
CA SER A 5 -25.98 -43.35 -13.34
C SER A 5 -26.31 -43.34 -14.87
N ARG A 6 -25.36 -43.58 -15.78
CA ARG A 6 -25.10 -44.83 -16.57
C ARG A 6 -26.37 -45.52 -17.13
N PHE A 7 -26.49 -45.62 -18.47
CA PHE A 7 -27.06 -46.78 -19.19
C PHE A 7 -26.64 -46.80 -20.68
N ALA A 8 -26.06 -47.93 -21.10
CA ALA A 8 -26.08 -48.51 -22.46
C ALA A 8 -26.96 -49.78 -22.37
N PRO A 9 -27.49 -50.46 -23.43
CA PRO A 9 -26.79 -50.88 -24.67
C PRO A 9 -27.64 -50.96 -25.97
N SER A 10 -26.97 -51.38 -27.07
CA SER A 10 -27.42 -51.70 -28.45
C SER A 10 -28.25 -53.01 -28.55
N PRO A 11 -28.45 -53.68 -29.72
CA PRO A 11 -28.69 -53.29 -31.14
C PRO A 11 -29.97 -53.99 -31.70
N ARG A 12 -30.36 -53.80 -32.97
CA ARG A 12 -31.14 -54.82 -33.74
C ARG A 12 -30.89 -54.75 -35.25
N GLU A 13 -30.88 -55.94 -35.82
CA GLU A 13 -30.55 -56.35 -37.19
C GLU A 13 -31.81 -56.89 -37.88
N GLY A 14 -31.83 -56.85 -39.23
CA GLY A 14 -32.75 -57.60 -40.10
C GLY A 14 -33.64 -56.71 -40.99
N ASP A 15 -33.50 -56.76 -42.32
CA ASP A 15 -34.16 -57.74 -43.18
C ASP A 15 -33.73 -57.56 -44.67
N ALA A 16 -33.76 -58.64 -45.46
CA ALA A 16 -33.47 -58.71 -46.92
C ALA A 16 -34.80 -58.62 -47.73
N PRO A 17 -34.96 -58.97 -49.04
CA PRO A 17 -34.04 -59.36 -50.13
C PRO A 17 -34.39 -58.80 -51.56
N GLY A 18 -33.61 -59.15 -52.59
CA GLY A 18 -34.12 -59.43 -53.95
C GLY A 18 -33.61 -58.59 -55.14
N GLY A 19 -33.13 -59.26 -56.21
CA GLY A 19 -33.22 -58.73 -57.58
C GLY A 19 -31.96 -58.75 -58.47
N LEU A 20 -31.79 -59.85 -59.22
CA LEU A 20 -31.26 -60.06 -60.59
C LEU A 20 -30.16 -59.15 -61.22
N ALA A 21 -29.24 -59.84 -61.90
CA ALA A 21 -28.01 -59.39 -62.54
C ALA A 21 -28.14 -58.51 -63.81
N GLU A 22 -27.16 -57.62 -64.01
CA GLU A 22 -26.47 -57.39 -65.30
C GLU A 22 -24.99 -57.01 -65.06
N PRO A 23 -24.03 -57.46 -65.91
CA PRO A 23 -22.61 -57.14 -65.75
C PRO A 23 -22.21 -55.84 -66.49
N VAL A 24 -21.78 -54.84 -65.73
CA VAL A 24 -21.20 -53.59 -66.27
C VAL A 24 -19.70 -53.78 -66.57
N PRO A 25 -19.17 -53.37 -67.75
CA PRO A 25 -17.76 -53.49 -68.06
C PRO A 25 -16.90 -52.56 -67.17
N ARG A 26 -15.91 -53.13 -66.47
CA ARG A 26 -14.97 -52.38 -65.62
C ARG A 26 -13.98 -51.61 -66.48
N VAL A 27 -14.14 -50.29 -66.58
CA VAL A 27 -13.11 -49.37 -67.06
C VAL A 27 -11.97 -49.33 -66.03
N ARG A 28 -10.77 -49.78 -66.44
CA ARG A 28 -9.57 -49.80 -65.58
C ARG A 28 -8.83 -48.47 -65.71
N TRP A 29 -9.00 -47.58 -64.73
CA TRP A 29 -8.21 -46.35 -64.63
C TRP A 29 -6.76 -46.68 -64.25
N PRO A 30 -5.74 -46.10 -64.92
CA PRO A 30 -4.36 -46.23 -64.48
C PRO A 30 -4.17 -45.49 -63.15
N ARG A 31 -3.76 -46.22 -62.09
CA ARG A 31 -3.30 -45.61 -60.83
C ARG A 31 -2.02 -44.83 -61.11
N VAL A 32 -2.07 -43.51 -60.99
CA VAL A 32 -0.87 -42.70 -60.81
C VAL A 32 -0.35 -43.00 -59.41
N ALA A 33 0.81 -43.66 -59.32
CA ALA A 33 1.46 -43.91 -58.05
C ALA A 33 1.92 -42.56 -57.44
N PRO A 34 1.72 -42.34 -56.12
CA PRO A 34 2.27 -41.15 -55.48
C PRO A 34 3.81 -41.25 -55.49
N PHE A 35 4.48 -40.19 -55.92
CA PHE A 35 5.91 -40.02 -55.68
C PHE A 35 6.12 -39.92 -54.16
N LEU A 36 6.43 -41.05 -53.52
CA LEU A 36 6.94 -41.08 -52.16
C LEU A 36 8.29 -40.34 -52.18
N LYS A 37 8.31 -39.10 -51.69
CA LYS A 37 9.55 -38.38 -51.40
C LYS A 37 10.40 -39.28 -50.49
N ALA A 38 11.59 -39.66 -50.96
CA ALA A 38 12.55 -40.37 -50.14
C ALA A 38 12.85 -39.54 -48.87
N PRO A 39 12.86 -40.15 -47.68
CA PRO A 39 13.24 -39.44 -46.47
C PRO A 39 14.70 -39.01 -46.60
N ARG A 40 14.95 -37.70 -46.57
CA ARG A 40 16.31 -37.17 -46.46
C ARG A 40 16.85 -37.58 -45.09
N GLY A 41 17.98 -38.29 -45.07
CA GLY A 41 18.65 -38.72 -43.85
C GLY A 41 19.06 -37.52 -43.00
N PHE A 42 18.70 -37.55 -41.72
CA PHE A 42 18.97 -36.51 -40.75
C PHE A 42 20.45 -36.55 -40.36
N THR A 43 21.22 -35.49 -40.65
CA THR A 43 22.66 -35.47 -40.32
C THR A 43 22.89 -35.08 -38.86
N LEU A 44 23.97 -35.58 -38.25
CA LEU A 44 24.35 -35.24 -36.87
C LEU A 44 24.53 -33.73 -36.67
N ILE A 45 25.03 -33.04 -37.69
CA ILE A 45 25.22 -31.58 -37.70
C ILE A 45 23.86 -30.87 -37.59
N GLU A 46 22.84 -31.35 -38.29
CA GLU A 46 21.50 -30.77 -38.29
C GLU A 46 20.82 -30.90 -36.92
N LEU A 47 21.02 -32.02 -36.21
CA LEU A 47 20.57 -32.18 -34.81
C LEU A 47 21.27 -31.19 -33.89
N LEU A 48 22.60 -31.07 -34.04
CA LEU A 48 23.44 -30.26 -33.17
C LEU A 48 23.09 -28.78 -33.32
N VAL A 49 22.88 -28.31 -34.56
CA VAL A 49 22.42 -26.96 -34.84
C VAL A 49 21.00 -26.75 -34.30
N ALA A 50 20.07 -27.67 -34.52
CA ALA A 50 18.70 -27.55 -34.02
C ALA A 50 18.65 -27.45 -32.49
N ILE A 51 19.37 -28.32 -31.78
CA ILE A 51 19.47 -28.28 -30.32
C ILE A 51 20.14 -26.99 -29.84
N SER A 52 21.18 -26.52 -30.54
CA SER A 52 21.87 -25.27 -30.19
C SER A 52 20.94 -24.05 -30.32
N VAL A 53 20.17 -23.96 -31.40
CA VAL A 53 19.20 -22.88 -31.62
C VAL A 53 18.08 -22.95 -30.59
N MET A 54 17.52 -24.14 -30.34
CA MET A 54 16.48 -24.34 -29.34
C MET A 54 16.98 -23.98 -27.93
N ALA A 55 18.23 -24.34 -27.59
CA ALA A 55 18.85 -23.98 -26.33
C ALA A 55 19.00 -22.46 -26.18
N LEU A 56 19.42 -21.74 -27.23
CA LEU A 56 19.53 -20.28 -27.22
C LEU A 56 18.17 -19.61 -27.03
N ILE A 57 17.13 -20.08 -27.74
CA ILE A 57 15.76 -19.56 -27.61
C ILE A 57 15.23 -19.82 -26.20
N ALA A 58 15.48 -21.00 -25.63
CA ALA A 58 15.06 -21.33 -24.27
C ALA A 58 15.71 -20.40 -23.24
N ILE A 59 17.02 -20.13 -23.36
CA ILE A 59 17.74 -19.19 -22.48
C ILE A 59 17.19 -17.76 -22.62
N LEU A 60 17.01 -17.28 -23.85
CA LEU A 60 16.49 -15.94 -24.11
C LEU A 60 15.05 -15.78 -23.60
N SER A 61 14.21 -16.80 -23.77
CA SER A 61 12.83 -16.83 -23.25
C SER A 61 12.80 -16.75 -21.72
N TRP A 62 13.62 -17.56 -21.05
CA TRP A 62 13.74 -17.55 -19.59
C TRP A 62 14.22 -16.19 -19.05
N ARG A 63 15.23 -15.60 -19.70
CA ARG A 63 15.75 -14.27 -19.34
C ARG A 63 14.75 -13.15 -19.62
N GLY A 64 13.94 -13.27 -20.67
CA GLY A 64 12.88 -12.32 -21.01
C GLY A 64 11.76 -12.33 -19.96
N LEU A 65 11.32 -13.52 -19.54
CA LEU A 65 10.34 -13.69 -18.47
C LEU A 65 10.87 -13.17 -17.13
N ASP A 66 12.10 -13.51 -16.74
CA ASP A 66 12.75 -13.02 -15.52
C ASP A 66 12.92 -11.49 -15.51
N GLY A 67 13.17 -10.89 -16.69
CA GLY A 67 13.23 -9.45 -16.85
C GLY A 67 11.87 -8.79 -16.57
N MET A 68 10.79 -9.33 -17.14
CA MET A 68 9.44 -8.81 -16.95
C MET A 68 8.96 -8.98 -15.51
N VAL A 69 9.19 -10.14 -14.88
CA VAL A 69 8.81 -10.40 -13.48
C VAL A 69 9.48 -9.40 -12.55
N ARG A 70 10.79 -9.15 -12.72
CA ARG A 70 11.52 -8.16 -11.92
C ARG A 70 11.03 -6.72 -12.15
N ALA A 71 10.72 -6.36 -13.40
CA ALA A 71 10.18 -5.04 -13.71
C ALA A 71 8.80 -4.83 -13.05
N GLN A 72 7.93 -5.82 -13.14
CA GLN A 72 6.63 -5.82 -12.47
C GLN A 72 6.78 -5.70 -10.96
N GLU A 73 7.68 -6.47 -10.36
CA GLU A 73 7.95 -6.43 -8.92
C GLU A 73 8.44 -5.05 -8.46
N SER A 74 9.41 -4.46 -9.17
CA SER A 74 9.89 -3.10 -8.86
C SER A 74 8.80 -2.03 -9.00
N THR A 75 7.85 -2.23 -9.92
CA THR A 75 6.73 -1.31 -10.14
C THR A 75 5.70 -1.43 -9.02
N ARG A 76 5.40 -2.67 -8.59
CA ARG A 76 4.52 -2.94 -7.45
C ARG A 76 5.07 -2.35 -6.16
N GLN A 77 6.35 -2.59 -5.87
CA GLN A 77 7.00 -2.03 -4.67
C GLN A 77 6.90 -0.51 -4.61
N ARG A 78 7.15 0.18 -5.73
CA ARG A 78 7.01 1.64 -5.79
C ARG A 78 5.57 2.11 -5.59
N ALA A 79 4.58 1.37 -6.11
CA ALA A 79 3.18 1.68 -5.91
C ALA A 79 2.79 1.51 -4.43
N ASP A 80 3.24 0.43 -3.79
CA ASP A 80 2.98 0.15 -2.38
C ASP A 80 3.60 1.23 -1.47
N GLU A 81 4.85 1.65 -1.75
CA GLU A 81 5.51 2.76 -1.05
C GLU A 81 4.71 4.07 -1.15
N MET A 82 4.16 4.36 -2.33
CA MET A 82 3.32 5.55 -2.52
C MET A 82 2.00 5.44 -1.73
N LEU A 83 1.39 4.25 -1.69
CA LEU A 83 0.17 4.02 -0.90
C LEU A 83 0.43 4.21 0.59
N VAL A 84 1.58 3.73 1.10
CA VAL A 84 1.99 3.96 2.50
C VAL A 84 2.17 5.44 2.79
N LEU A 85 2.84 6.19 1.90
CA LEU A 85 3.00 7.63 2.04
C LEU A 85 1.63 8.35 2.06
N GLN A 86 0.74 8.02 1.13
CA GLN A 86 -0.60 8.59 1.08
C GLN A 86 -1.41 8.26 2.34
N ALA A 87 -1.35 7.01 2.82
CA ALA A 87 -2.02 6.58 4.04
C ALA A 87 -1.47 7.33 5.27
N ALA A 88 -0.16 7.49 5.39
CA ALA A 88 0.48 8.20 6.50
C ALA A 88 0.11 9.70 6.52
N LEU A 89 0.13 10.36 5.36
CA LEU A 89 -0.29 11.77 5.23
C LEU A 89 -1.79 11.95 5.46
N GLY A 90 -2.61 10.99 5.01
CA GLY A 90 -4.05 10.94 5.26
C GLY A 90 -4.37 10.76 6.75
N GLN A 91 -3.65 9.86 7.41
CA GLN A 91 -3.74 9.63 8.86
C GLN A 91 -3.33 10.87 9.66
N TRP A 92 -2.25 11.54 9.26
CA TRP A 92 -1.83 12.81 9.88
C TRP A 92 -2.91 13.89 9.74
N GLY A 93 -3.50 14.04 8.55
CA GLY A 93 -4.62 14.96 8.34
C GLY A 93 -5.83 14.59 9.20
N THR A 94 -6.20 13.31 9.25
CA THR A 94 -7.35 12.81 10.01
C THR A 94 -7.18 13.01 11.52
N ASP A 95 -5.96 12.89 12.05
CA ASP A 95 -5.67 13.20 13.45
C ASP A 95 -5.88 14.69 13.76
N LEU A 96 -5.50 15.57 12.83
CA LEU A 96 -5.70 17.01 12.97
C LEU A 96 -7.16 17.44 12.77
N ASP A 97 -7.87 16.87 11.80
CA ASP A 97 -9.30 17.14 11.57
C ASP A 97 -10.16 16.73 12.77
N ALA A 98 -9.69 15.74 13.53
CA ALA A 98 -10.34 15.25 14.74
C ALA A 98 -9.91 15.99 16.02
N LEU A 99 -9.08 17.03 15.92
CA LEU A 99 -8.67 17.85 17.07
C LEU A 99 -9.89 18.31 17.86
N MET A 100 -9.84 18.10 19.17
CA MET A 100 -10.93 18.45 20.06
C MET A 100 -10.39 19.22 21.26
N PRO A 101 -10.73 20.51 21.43
CA PRO A 101 -10.46 21.19 22.68
C PRO A 101 -11.35 20.61 23.78
N VAL A 102 -10.74 19.91 24.73
CA VAL A 102 -11.41 19.45 25.95
C VAL A 102 -11.04 20.37 27.10
N ALA A 103 -12.03 20.76 27.90
CA ALA A 103 -11.81 21.68 29.02
C ALA A 103 -10.68 21.17 29.95
N ASN A 104 -9.78 22.08 30.34
CA ASN A 104 -8.64 21.80 31.21
C ASN A 104 -7.62 20.78 30.64
N THR A 105 -7.54 20.64 29.32
CA THR A 105 -6.51 19.85 28.62
C THR A 105 -5.78 20.71 27.58
N THR A 106 -4.66 20.20 27.10
CA THR A 106 -3.93 20.80 25.97
C THR A 106 -4.40 20.14 24.68
N PRO A 107 -5.03 20.87 23.73
CA PRO A 107 -5.52 20.27 22.50
C PRO A 107 -4.39 19.89 21.54
N LEU A 108 -3.30 20.67 21.53
CA LEU A 108 -2.17 20.51 20.62
C LEU A 108 -0.92 21.05 21.29
N ASP A 109 0.19 20.33 21.19
CA ASP A 109 1.50 20.75 21.68
C ASP A 109 2.62 20.26 20.76
N TRP A 110 3.60 21.12 20.54
CA TRP A 110 4.82 20.81 19.81
C TRP A 110 6.02 21.20 20.66
N ASP A 111 6.84 20.23 21.06
CA ASP A 111 8.01 20.47 21.91
C ASP A 111 9.35 20.51 21.14
N GLY A 112 9.29 20.43 19.80
CA GLY A 112 10.48 20.33 18.94
C GLY A 112 10.82 18.90 18.52
N GLN A 113 10.29 17.90 19.20
CA GLN A 113 10.56 16.46 18.93
C GLN A 113 9.30 15.61 18.84
N VAL A 114 8.20 16.02 19.48
CA VAL A 114 6.93 15.33 19.41
C VAL A 114 5.81 16.33 19.17
N LEU A 115 4.91 15.99 18.26
CA LEU A 115 3.63 16.65 18.09
C LEU A 115 2.59 15.83 18.84
N ARG A 116 2.03 16.37 19.90
CA ARG A 116 0.97 15.73 20.69
C ARG A 116 -0.34 16.45 20.45
N LEU A 117 -1.41 15.69 20.36
CA LEU A 117 -2.74 16.23 20.14
C LEU A 117 -3.80 15.41 20.88
N THR A 118 -4.85 16.11 21.32
CA THR A 118 -6.06 15.52 21.87
C THR A 118 -7.10 15.51 20.77
N ARG A 119 -7.59 14.33 20.39
CA ARG A 119 -8.59 14.16 19.35
C ARG A 119 -9.81 13.40 19.84
N ARG A 120 -10.94 13.60 19.15
CA ARG A 120 -12.12 12.75 19.31
C ARG A 120 -11.85 11.34 18.78
N SER A 121 -12.41 10.33 19.45
CA SER A 121 -12.48 8.97 18.91
C SER A 121 -13.51 8.90 17.78
N SER A 122 -13.28 7.99 16.83
CA SER A 122 -14.24 7.64 15.78
C SER A 122 -14.90 6.27 16.03
N ALA A 123 -14.61 5.64 17.18
CA ALA A 123 -15.22 4.37 17.56
C ALA A 123 -16.73 4.53 17.83
N VAL A 124 -17.48 3.46 17.57
CA VAL A 124 -18.92 3.37 17.87
C VAL A 124 -19.15 2.12 18.72
N PRO A 125 -19.61 2.24 19.97
CA PRO A 125 -20.00 3.48 20.66
C PRO A 125 -18.80 4.42 20.94
N ASP A 126 -19.06 5.69 21.23
CA ASP A 126 -18.00 6.62 21.62
C ASP A 126 -17.33 6.15 22.92
N GLU A 127 -16.02 5.91 22.85
CA GLU A 127 -15.25 5.33 23.95
C GLU A 127 -14.54 6.39 24.81
N GLY A 128 -14.50 7.65 24.35
CA GLY A 128 -13.77 8.76 24.97
C GLY A 128 -12.78 9.44 24.03
N ALA A 129 -12.06 10.44 24.54
CA ALA A 129 -11.02 11.13 23.76
C ALA A 129 -9.77 10.24 23.61
N LEU A 130 -8.90 10.59 22.66
CA LEU A 130 -7.61 9.92 22.45
C LEU A 130 -6.48 10.95 22.50
N VAL A 131 -5.35 10.55 23.08
CA VAL A 131 -4.09 11.26 22.91
C VAL A 131 -3.32 10.60 21.78
N VAL A 132 -2.98 11.39 20.77
CA VAL A 132 -2.14 10.94 19.65
C VAL A 132 -0.84 11.72 19.67
N ALA A 133 0.24 11.04 19.35
CA ALA A 133 1.55 11.65 19.20
C ALA A 133 2.21 11.21 17.90
N TRP A 134 2.94 12.14 17.29
CA TRP A 134 3.77 11.89 16.13
C TRP A 134 5.20 12.23 16.51
N THR A 135 6.16 11.44 16.01
CA THR A 135 7.58 11.75 16.17
C THR A 135 8.40 11.24 14.98
N ARG A 136 9.59 11.82 14.79
CA ARG A 136 10.66 11.21 14.00
C ARG A 136 11.71 10.68 14.97
N ARG A 137 11.97 9.38 14.93
CA ARG A 137 12.99 8.75 15.79
C ARG A 137 13.87 7.81 14.98
N ASN A 138 15.16 7.80 15.27
CA ASN A 138 16.08 6.86 14.63
C ASN A 138 15.82 5.45 15.14
N ASN A 139 15.76 4.48 14.23
CA ASN A 139 15.76 3.07 14.57
C ASN A 139 17.17 2.60 14.99
N ASN A 140 17.31 1.32 15.36
CA ASN A 140 18.59 0.74 15.79
C ASN A 140 19.69 0.79 14.72
N GLN A 141 19.35 1.05 13.46
CA GLN A 141 20.27 1.17 12.32
C GLN A 141 20.61 2.64 12.02
N GLY A 142 20.13 3.60 12.81
CA GLY A 142 20.36 5.02 12.60
C GLY A 142 19.45 5.67 11.54
N VAL A 143 18.51 4.92 10.96
CA VAL A 143 17.56 5.44 9.98
C VAL A 143 16.40 6.12 10.71
N GLY A 144 16.14 7.38 10.40
CA GLY A 144 14.98 8.11 10.94
C GLY A 144 13.68 7.48 10.46
N GLN A 145 12.79 7.15 11.39
CA GLN A 145 11.46 6.62 11.14
C GLN A 145 10.41 7.63 11.58
N TRP A 146 9.40 7.84 10.75
CA TRP A 146 8.19 8.54 11.16
C TRP A 146 7.27 7.58 11.87
N LEU A 147 6.89 7.95 13.08
CA LEU A 147 6.14 7.10 13.98
C LEU A 147 4.90 7.82 14.46
N ARG A 148 3.85 7.04 14.70
CA ARG A 148 2.62 7.47 15.34
C ARG A 148 2.39 6.65 16.60
N TRP A 149 1.90 7.29 17.64
CA TRP A 149 1.48 6.66 18.89
C TRP A 149 0.07 7.10 19.24
N GLN A 150 -0.70 6.21 19.84
CA GLN A 150 -2.07 6.50 20.24
C GLN A 150 -2.42 5.82 21.55
N SER A 151 -2.91 6.59 22.53
CA SER A 151 -3.37 6.04 23.80
C SER A 151 -4.63 5.17 23.64
N PRO A 152 -4.95 4.33 24.64
CA PRO A 152 -6.32 3.90 24.88
C PRO A 152 -7.27 5.11 25.06
N PRO A 153 -8.60 4.91 24.94
CA PRO A 153 -9.58 5.96 25.21
C PRO A 153 -9.42 6.53 26.64
N VAL A 154 -9.36 7.85 26.75
CA VAL A 154 -9.27 8.57 28.02
C VAL A 154 -10.61 9.20 28.36
N ARG A 155 -11.06 9.02 29.60
CA ARG A 155 -12.36 9.51 30.07
C ARG A 155 -12.24 10.50 31.21
N THR A 156 -11.17 10.40 31.99
CA THR A 156 -10.88 11.34 33.07
C THR A 156 -9.66 12.19 32.76
N ARG A 157 -9.54 13.32 33.46
CA ARG A 157 -8.34 14.18 33.39
C ARG A 157 -7.08 13.44 33.86
N ALA A 158 -7.22 12.50 34.80
CA ALA A 158 -6.09 11.70 35.27
C ALA A 158 -5.57 10.80 34.15
N ASP A 159 -6.48 10.10 33.45
CA ASP A 159 -6.13 9.25 32.30
C ASP A 159 -5.48 10.06 31.18
N TRP A 160 -6.03 11.23 30.88
CA TRP A 160 -5.47 12.12 29.86
C TRP A 160 -4.05 12.56 30.21
N ARG A 161 -3.81 13.02 31.44
CA ARG A 161 -2.47 13.46 31.86
C ARG A 161 -1.45 12.32 31.77
N GLN A 162 -1.85 11.13 32.24
CA GLN A 162 -1.00 9.94 32.15
C GLN A 162 -0.69 9.58 30.69
N ALA A 163 -1.68 9.60 29.79
CA ALA A 163 -1.47 9.36 28.37
C ALA A 163 -0.59 10.43 27.70
N TRP A 164 -0.76 11.70 28.11
CA TRP A 164 0.02 12.83 27.60
C TRP A 164 1.51 12.76 28.00
N GLU A 165 1.79 12.28 29.21
CA GLU A 165 3.12 12.01 29.74
C GLU A 165 3.75 10.79 29.05
N GLN A 166 2.99 9.69 28.90
CA GLN A 166 3.44 8.50 28.16
C GLN A 166 3.83 8.84 26.72
N ALA A 167 3.04 9.64 26.02
CA ALA A 167 3.35 10.11 24.67
C ALA A 167 4.70 10.86 24.60
N ALA A 168 5.00 11.69 25.61
CA ALA A 168 6.27 12.41 25.67
C ALA A 168 7.46 11.48 25.94
N GLN A 169 7.28 10.53 26.86
CA GLN A 169 8.29 9.53 27.17
C GLN A 169 8.56 8.62 25.96
N TRP A 170 7.49 8.16 25.30
CA TRP A 170 7.53 7.35 24.09
C TRP A 170 8.39 7.99 22.99
N ALA A 171 8.24 9.29 22.75
CA ALA A 171 8.99 9.97 21.70
C ALA A 171 10.50 9.97 21.95
N ARG A 172 10.93 10.04 23.22
CA ARG A 172 12.35 10.15 23.61
C ARG A 172 12.99 8.80 23.90
N THR A 173 12.37 8.01 24.76
CA THR A 173 12.94 6.77 25.30
C THR A 173 11.80 5.78 25.58
N PRO A 174 11.28 5.10 24.55
CA PRO A 174 10.12 4.22 24.70
C PRO A 174 10.50 2.90 25.38
N GLY A 175 9.74 2.53 26.42
CA GLY A 175 9.74 1.18 26.98
C GLY A 175 8.76 0.26 26.26
N ASP A 176 8.64 -0.98 26.72
CA ASP A 176 7.75 -1.97 26.09
C ASP A 176 6.26 -1.60 26.19
N ALA A 177 5.87 -0.91 27.26
CA ALA A 177 4.49 -0.48 27.45
C ALA A 177 4.07 0.56 26.40
N GLU A 178 4.93 1.56 26.15
CA GLU A 178 4.64 2.61 25.19
C GLU A 178 4.69 2.09 23.75
N ARG A 179 5.64 1.19 23.44
CA ARG A 179 5.79 0.58 22.10
C ARG A 179 4.58 -0.22 21.66
N ARG A 180 3.76 -0.74 22.59
CA ARG A 180 2.53 -1.48 22.24
C ARG A 180 1.53 -0.64 21.45
N TYR A 181 1.61 0.68 21.57
CA TYR A 181 0.72 1.62 20.91
C TYR A 181 1.40 2.38 19.77
N GLU A 182 2.63 1.99 19.43
CA GLU A 182 3.40 2.56 18.33
C GLU A 182 3.02 1.93 16.99
N VAL A 183 2.92 2.78 15.98
CA VAL A 183 2.81 2.40 14.57
C VAL A 183 3.98 3.05 13.84
N THR A 184 4.85 2.21 13.25
CA THR A 184 5.91 2.67 12.34
C THR A 184 5.31 2.89 10.96
N LEU A 185 5.60 4.04 10.34
CA LEU A 185 5.00 4.44 9.07
C LEU A 185 5.98 4.32 7.91
N LEU A 186 6.94 5.23 7.84
CA LEU A 186 7.91 5.31 6.74
C LEU A 186 9.18 6.05 7.18
N PRO A 187 10.32 5.82 6.50
CA PRO A 187 11.57 6.48 6.86
C PRO A 187 11.59 7.95 6.42
N LEU A 188 12.20 8.80 7.24
CA LEU A 188 12.37 10.23 6.99
C LEU A 188 13.79 10.68 7.35
N ASP A 189 14.35 11.58 6.55
CA ASP A 189 15.57 12.32 6.86
C ASP A 189 15.29 13.54 7.76
N SER A 190 14.16 14.20 7.54
CA SER A 190 13.75 15.39 8.28
C SER A 190 12.25 15.41 8.52
N TRP A 191 11.85 16.00 9.64
CA TRP A 191 10.47 16.26 9.99
C TRP A 191 10.37 17.56 10.80
N GLN A 192 9.59 18.51 10.29
CA GLN A 192 9.42 19.85 10.84
C GLN A 192 7.95 20.25 10.84
N ILE A 193 7.56 21.02 11.84
CA ILE A 193 6.20 21.54 12.02
C ILE A 193 6.27 23.06 12.11
N PHE A 194 5.36 23.73 11.40
CA PHE A 194 5.15 25.16 11.50
C PHE A 194 3.68 25.47 11.77
N TYR A 195 3.43 26.53 12.52
CA TYR A 195 2.08 27.01 12.80
C TYR A 195 1.82 28.29 12.03
N TYR A 196 0.63 28.38 11.44
CA TYR A 196 0.10 29.61 10.88
C TYR A 196 -0.71 30.32 11.96
N ARG A 197 -0.25 31.50 12.38
CA ARG A 197 -0.90 32.33 13.40
C ARG A 197 -0.77 33.80 12.99
N GLY A 198 -1.86 34.56 13.08
CA GLY A 198 -1.82 36.01 12.83
C GLY A 198 -1.31 36.39 11.43
N GLY A 199 -1.54 35.55 10.42
CA GLY A 199 -1.14 35.83 9.04
C GLY A 199 0.26 35.38 8.63
N ALA A 200 1.01 34.70 9.49
CA ALA A 200 2.38 34.25 9.18
C ALA A 200 2.65 32.82 9.63
N TRP A 201 3.52 32.13 8.87
CA TRP A 201 4.11 30.86 9.28
C TRP A 201 5.25 31.10 10.27
N SER A 202 5.21 30.42 11.41
CA SER A 202 6.25 30.52 12.43
C SER A 202 6.55 29.16 13.07
N ASN A 203 7.72 29.04 13.68
CA ASN A 203 8.03 27.88 14.52
C ASN A 203 7.07 27.90 15.74
N PRO A 204 6.44 26.77 16.11
CA PRO A 204 5.52 26.70 17.24
C PRO A 204 6.10 27.19 18.58
N GLN A 205 7.42 27.08 18.76
CA GLN A 205 8.13 27.47 19.98
C GLN A 205 8.53 28.94 20.00
N SER A 206 8.33 29.68 18.89
CA SER A 206 8.55 31.12 18.86
C SER A 206 7.44 31.85 19.64
N SER A 207 7.82 32.87 20.42
CA SER A 207 6.89 33.68 21.22
C SER A 207 5.95 34.56 20.37
N THR A 208 6.15 34.65 19.05
CA THR A 208 5.30 35.42 18.14
C THR A 208 3.90 34.82 18.05
N GLY A 209 2.88 35.56 18.49
CA GLY A 209 1.48 35.15 18.37
C GLY A 209 1.06 34.05 19.33
N THR A 210 1.71 33.92 20.51
CA THR A 210 1.21 33.02 21.57
C THR A 210 -0.11 33.58 22.12
N PRO A 211 -1.21 32.80 22.09
CA PRO A 211 -2.50 33.28 22.56
C PRO A 211 -2.46 33.48 24.08
N SER A 212 -2.85 34.68 24.50
CA SER A 212 -2.99 35.04 25.91
C SER A 212 -4.37 34.59 26.40
N GLY A 213 -4.47 33.34 26.85
CA GLY A 213 -5.68 32.80 27.49
C GLY A 213 -6.62 32.01 26.57
N ASP A 214 -7.32 31.07 27.21
CA ASP A 214 -8.29 30.08 26.71
C ASP A 214 -7.74 28.92 25.85
N SER A 215 -8.11 27.68 26.22
CA SER A 215 -7.63 26.45 25.58
C SER A 215 -8.00 26.32 24.10
N THR A 216 -9.02 27.05 23.62
CA THR A 216 -9.44 27.08 22.22
C THR A 216 -8.53 27.96 21.35
N SER A 217 -7.95 29.02 21.92
CA SER A 217 -6.98 29.86 21.22
C SER A 217 -5.63 29.15 21.02
N ALA A 218 -5.39 28.02 21.71
CA ALA A 218 -4.17 27.24 21.60
C ALA A 218 -4.00 26.51 20.24
N ILE A 219 -5.09 26.29 19.49
CA ILE A 219 -5.03 25.63 18.18
C ILE A 219 -4.71 26.69 17.11
N PRO A 220 -3.63 26.52 16.32
CA PRO A 220 -3.28 27.46 15.26
C PRO A 220 -4.29 27.43 14.10
N ASP A 221 -4.30 28.49 13.29
CA ASP A 221 -5.17 28.61 12.12
C ASP A 221 -4.80 27.59 11.03
N GLY A 222 -3.53 27.19 11.00
CA GLY A 222 -3.02 26.15 10.12
C GLY A 222 -1.75 25.50 10.66
N ILE A 223 -1.47 24.30 10.18
CA ILE A 223 -0.28 23.52 10.54
C ILE A 223 0.37 23.06 9.23
N ARG A 224 1.65 23.37 9.08
CA ARG A 224 2.46 22.89 7.96
C ARG A 224 3.34 21.75 8.44
N LEU A 225 3.18 20.61 7.79
CA LEU A 225 4.07 19.47 7.86
C LEU A 225 5.11 19.58 6.76
N GLN A 226 6.37 19.59 7.12
CA GLN A 226 7.48 19.50 6.18
C GLN A 226 8.29 18.26 6.50
N ILE A 227 8.36 17.32 5.56
CA ILE A 227 9.11 16.07 5.69
C ILE A 227 10.10 15.93 4.55
N THR A 228 11.23 15.27 4.80
CA THR A 228 12.21 14.92 3.76
C THR A 228 12.32 13.41 3.68
N LEU A 229 12.01 12.85 2.51
CA LEU A 229 12.07 11.42 2.23
C LEU A 229 13.50 11.05 1.77
N PRO A 230 14.08 9.96 2.29
CA PRO A 230 15.40 9.51 1.89
C PRO A 230 15.44 9.07 0.43
N PRO A 231 16.62 9.11 -0.22
CA PRO A 231 16.77 8.58 -1.57
C PRO A 231 16.55 7.06 -1.61
N GLY A 232 16.17 6.54 -2.78
CA GLY A 232 16.02 5.10 -3.02
C GLY A 232 14.61 4.54 -2.85
N GLN A 233 13.64 5.36 -2.45
CA GLN A 233 12.21 5.03 -2.48
C GLN A 233 11.52 5.53 -3.75
N ALA A 234 10.24 5.23 -3.91
CA ALA A 234 9.38 5.70 -4.99
C ALA A 234 9.36 7.23 -5.12
N LEU A 235 9.45 7.93 -3.99
CA LEU A 235 9.54 9.38 -3.91
C LEU A 235 10.71 9.77 -2.98
N ALA A 236 11.47 10.80 -3.35
CA ALA A 236 12.58 11.32 -2.55
C ALA A 236 12.55 12.84 -2.52
N GLY A 237 13.17 13.43 -1.49
CA GLY A 237 13.27 14.87 -1.32
C GLY A 237 12.20 15.45 -0.40
N GLN A 238 12.03 16.76 -0.45
CA GLN A 238 11.16 17.49 0.48
C GLN A 238 9.71 17.49 0.02
N LEU A 239 8.81 17.13 0.94
CA LEU A 239 7.37 17.25 0.79
C LEU A 239 6.82 18.22 1.84
N THR A 240 5.94 19.11 1.41
CA THR A 240 5.23 20.05 2.28
C THR A 240 3.72 19.78 2.18
N ARG A 241 3.05 19.66 3.32
CA ARG A 241 1.59 19.53 3.42
C ARG A 241 1.06 20.53 4.42
N ASP A 242 0.11 21.35 3.98
CA ASP A 242 -0.57 22.33 4.82
C ASP A 242 -1.95 21.80 5.23
N TRP A 243 -2.25 21.91 6.51
CA TRP A 243 -3.56 21.69 7.10
C TRP A 243 -4.14 23.02 7.56
N VAL A 244 -5.44 23.21 7.36
CA VAL A 244 -6.16 24.42 7.75
C VAL A 244 -7.21 24.03 8.79
N ASN A 245 -7.31 24.80 9.85
CA ASN A 245 -8.28 24.53 10.91
C ASN A 245 -9.72 24.65 10.37
N PRO A 246 -10.51 23.55 10.34
CA PRO A 246 -11.83 23.56 9.74
C PRO A 246 -12.82 24.46 10.50
N VAL A 247 -12.60 24.71 11.79
CA VAL A 247 -13.49 25.55 12.62
C VAL A 247 -13.43 27.03 12.22
N LEU A 248 -12.32 27.48 11.61
CA LEU A 248 -12.15 28.87 11.15
C LEU A 248 -12.65 29.10 9.71
N GLY A 249 -12.85 28.03 8.93
CA GLY A 249 -13.27 28.12 7.52
C GLY A 249 -14.72 28.57 7.30
N GLY A 250 -15.57 28.52 8.34
CA GLY A 250 -17.01 28.83 8.24
C GLY A 250 -17.40 30.31 8.30
N GLY A 251 -16.43 31.23 8.44
CA GLY A 251 -16.69 32.64 8.75
C GLY A 251 -16.43 33.67 7.65
N ARG A 252 -16.12 33.27 6.42
CA ARG A 252 -15.98 34.21 5.29
C ARG A 252 -17.09 34.00 4.27
N THR A 253 -18.19 34.72 4.46
CA THR A 253 -19.14 35.10 3.40
C THR A 253 -19.10 36.61 3.24
#